data_AF-A0A7C7UB25-F1
#
_entry.id   AF-A0A7C7UB25-F1
#
_cell.length_a   1.000
_cell.length_b   1.000
_cell.length_c   1.000
_cell.angle_alpha   90.00
_cell.angle_beta   90.00
_cell.angle_gamma   90.00
#
_symmetry.space_group_name_H-M   'P 1'
#
loop_
_entity.id
_entity.type
_entity.pdbx_description
1 polymer ?
#
loop_
_entity_poly.entity_id
_entity_poly.type
_entity_poly.pdbx_seq_one_letter_code
_entity_poly.pdbx_strand_id
1 'polypeptide(L)'
;YFADFYQVYYLNGLMAGALTKTGKVGYVAAHPIPEVVRHINAFTLGVREVNPEATVDVRWLFEWYDPAAAREAAEALIADGADVLAFTEDSPTVIEVGQEYTEKGQQIYTFSHYSPMGEFGPDSAVSGQLINWGIIYEDILMRAYLGVYNNTNLEDVDYWWLMREGAVTLGASFDEPINPKFEDELKAVTVTDPLLGEISVYDLVFARIEQMTDPAMLFDPFTGPIYDQDGALRLHEGQRASYGELLSIDWFVEGNVGTIPR
;
A
#
# COMPACT_ATOMS: atom_id res chain seq x y z
N TYR A 1 -17.50 -6.89 -7.41
CA TYR A 1 -16.14 -7.04 -7.95
C TYR A 1 -15.26 -6.00 -7.31
N PHE A 2 -14.01 -6.35 -7.06
CA PHE A 2 -13.05 -5.56 -6.33
C PHE A 2 -11.63 -5.98 -6.75
N ALA A 3 -10.75 -5.01 -6.81
CA ALA A 3 -9.33 -5.22 -7.01
C ALA A 3 -8.64 -4.61 -5.80
N ASP A 4 -7.94 -5.44 -5.05
CA ASP A 4 -7.40 -5.02 -3.76
C ASP A 4 -5.91 -4.68 -3.86
N PHE A 5 -5.55 -3.55 -3.27
CA PHE A 5 -4.21 -3.00 -3.24
C PHE A 5 -3.36 -3.47 -2.07
N TYR A 6 -3.87 -4.22 -1.09
CA TYR A 6 -3.13 -4.49 0.15
C TYR A 6 -1.73 -5.07 -0.07
N GLN A 7 -1.57 -5.96 -1.06
CA GLN A 7 -0.26 -6.51 -1.42
C GLN A 7 0.71 -5.41 -1.89
N VAL A 8 0.23 -4.48 -2.72
CA VAL A 8 1.02 -3.38 -3.26
C VAL A 8 1.33 -2.34 -2.18
N TYR A 9 0.38 -2.07 -1.28
CA TYR A 9 0.63 -1.22 -0.11
C TYR A 9 1.74 -1.78 0.78
N TYR A 10 1.78 -3.09 1.01
CA TYR A 10 2.90 -3.70 1.75
C TYR A 10 4.24 -3.49 1.04
N LEU A 11 4.30 -3.64 -0.29
CA LEU A 11 5.54 -3.39 -1.05
C LEU A 11 5.97 -1.92 -0.96
N ASN A 12 5.02 -0.98 -1.04
CA ASN A 12 5.27 0.44 -0.80
C ASN A 12 5.75 0.69 0.64
N GLY A 13 5.23 -0.07 1.60
CA GLY A 13 5.68 -0.06 2.99
C GLY A 13 7.15 -0.46 3.14
N LEU A 14 7.60 -1.53 2.47
CA LEU A 14 9.02 -1.94 2.48
C LEU A 14 9.93 -0.80 2.04
N MET A 15 9.58 -0.13 0.93
CA MET A 15 10.33 1.01 0.41
C MET A 15 10.27 2.21 1.37
N ALA A 16 9.11 2.49 1.95
CA ALA A 16 8.95 3.55 2.95
C ALA A 16 9.84 3.34 4.18
N GLY A 17 9.88 2.12 4.72
CA GLY A 17 10.72 1.75 5.85
C GLY A 17 12.22 1.88 5.56
N ALA A 18 12.66 1.61 4.32
CA ALA A 18 14.04 1.79 3.90
C ALA A 18 14.44 3.26 3.72
N LEU A 19 13.53 4.07 3.20
CA LEU A 19 13.82 5.45 2.81
C LEU A 19 13.68 6.43 3.99
N THR A 20 12.75 6.19 4.92
CA THR A 20 12.56 7.05 6.09
C THR A 20 13.84 7.17 6.90
N LYS A 21 14.25 8.42 7.18
CA LYS A 21 15.36 8.76 8.07
C LYS A 21 14.87 9.13 9.46
N THR A 22 13.62 9.57 9.57
CA THR A 22 12.98 9.96 10.84
C THR A 22 12.35 8.78 11.58
N GLY A 23 12.01 7.69 10.86
CA GLY A 23 11.16 6.61 11.37
C GLY A 23 9.69 7.02 11.52
N LYS A 24 9.31 8.23 11.09
CA LYS A 24 7.94 8.72 11.12
C LYS A 24 7.39 8.73 9.70
N VAL A 25 6.34 7.97 9.48
CA VAL A 25 5.63 7.88 8.21
C VAL A 25 4.23 8.44 8.40
N GLY A 26 3.74 9.20 7.44
CA GLY A 26 2.39 9.76 7.44
C GLY A 26 1.48 9.02 6.47
N TYR A 27 0.20 8.92 6.83
CA TYR A 27 -0.84 8.37 5.97
C TYR A 27 -2.06 9.30 5.92
N VAL A 28 -2.41 9.79 4.73
CA VAL A 28 -3.63 10.57 4.51
C VAL A 28 -4.76 9.62 4.08
N ALA A 29 -5.69 9.38 4.98
CA ALA A 29 -6.74 8.38 4.82
C ALA A 29 -8.09 9.01 4.46
N ALA A 30 -8.85 8.36 3.57
CA ALA A 30 -10.20 8.79 3.20
C ALA A 30 -11.23 8.45 4.30
N HIS A 31 -11.96 7.34 4.15
CA HIS A 31 -12.97 6.89 5.11
C HIS A 31 -12.51 5.70 5.96
N PRO A 32 -12.90 5.61 7.24
CA PRO A 32 -12.52 4.52 8.14
C PRO A 32 -13.34 3.25 7.91
N ILE A 33 -13.22 2.69 6.71
CA ILE A 33 -13.85 1.43 6.32
C ILE A 33 -12.80 0.30 6.26
N PRO A 34 -13.21 -0.99 6.30
CA PRO A 34 -12.28 -2.10 6.33
C PRO A 34 -11.24 -2.11 5.20
N GLU A 35 -11.61 -1.62 4.01
CA GLU A 35 -10.69 -1.43 2.90
C GLU A 35 -9.50 -0.53 3.25
N VAL A 36 -9.77 0.69 3.71
CA VAL A 36 -8.73 1.67 4.04
C VAL A 36 -7.91 1.20 5.24
N VAL A 37 -8.56 0.59 6.24
CA VAL A 37 -7.85 -0.02 7.40
C VAL A 37 -6.91 -1.13 6.94
N ARG A 38 -7.33 -1.98 6.00
CA ARG A 38 -6.49 -3.04 5.43
C ARG A 38 -5.29 -2.47 4.67
N HIS A 39 -5.49 -1.41 3.90
CA HIS A 39 -4.41 -0.74 3.16
C HIS A 39 -3.37 -0.11 4.09
N ILE A 40 -3.84 0.62 5.11
CA ILE A 40 -2.98 1.19 6.16
C ILE A 40 -2.20 0.09 6.88
N ASN A 41 -2.87 -1.00 7.26
CA ASN A 41 -2.22 -2.11 7.96
C ASN A 41 -1.16 -2.79 7.10
N ALA A 42 -1.46 -3.08 5.84
CA ALA A 42 -0.50 -3.72 4.94
C ALA A 42 0.73 -2.83 4.72
N PHE A 43 0.52 -1.53 4.50
CA PHE A 43 1.60 -0.55 4.41
C PHE A 43 2.46 -0.51 5.68
N THR A 44 1.81 -0.48 6.85
CA THR A 44 2.50 -0.48 8.15
C THR A 44 3.32 -1.75 8.39
N LEU A 45 2.79 -2.92 8.02
CA LEU A 45 3.52 -4.20 8.09
C LEU A 45 4.79 -4.15 7.23
N GLY A 46 4.69 -3.62 6.00
CA GLY A 46 5.87 -3.43 5.14
C GLY A 46 6.88 -2.45 5.72
N VAL A 47 6.43 -1.30 6.24
CA VAL A 47 7.31 -0.31 6.90
C VAL A 47 8.10 -0.96 8.02
N ARG A 48 7.43 -1.73 8.87
CA ARG A 48 8.02 -2.32 10.08
C ARG A 48 8.87 -3.56 9.82
N GLU A 49 8.68 -4.25 8.70
CA GLU A 49 9.58 -5.33 8.29
C GLU A 49 10.99 -4.80 8.01
N VAL A 50 11.10 -3.58 7.47
CA VAL A 50 12.39 -2.93 7.20
C VAL A 50 12.86 -2.08 8.37
N ASN A 51 11.95 -1.36 9.02
CA ASN A 51 12.24 -0.49 10.16
C ASN A 51 11.30 -0.79 11.34
N PRO A 52 11.64 -1.74 12.22
CA PRO A 52 10.77 -2.21 13.30
C PRO A 52 10.34 -1.16 14.33
N GLU A 53 11.03 -0.02 14.40
CA GLU A 53 10.70 1.07 15.32
C GLU A 53 9.89 2.19 14.64
N ALA A 54 9.70 2.12 13.32
CA ALA A 54 8.95 3.12 12.60
C ALA A 54 7.45 3.10 12.93
N THR A 55 6.85 4.29 12.88
CA THR A 55 5.43 4.53 13.16
C THR A 55 4.71 5.12 11.96
N VAL A 56 3.43 4.80 11.80
CA VAL A 56 2.56 5.37 10.75
C VAL A 56 1.47 6.22 11.41
N ASP A 57 1.54 7.55 11.27
CA ASP A 57 0.52 8.51 11.75
C ASP A 57 -0.58 8.69 10.69
N VAL A 58 -1.82 8.35 11.07
CA VAL A 58 -2.98 8.37 10.16
C VAL A 58 -3.82 9.63 10.38
N ARG A 59 -4.05 10.40 9.30
CA ARG A 59 -4.97 11.55 9.26
C ARG A 59 -6.18 11.25 8.40
N TRP A 60 -7.36 11.23 9.01
CA TRP A 60 -8.63 10.95 8.35
C TRP A 60 -9.24 12.21 7.76
N LEU A 61 -9.58 12.18 6.48
CA LEU A 61 -10.27 13.25 5.78
C LEU A 61 -11.79 13.10 5.82
N PHE A 62 -12.29 11.86 5.95
CA PHE A 62 -13.72 11.52 5.81
C PHE A 62 -14.32 11.85 4.46
N GLU A 63 -13.49 11.96 3.42
CA GLU A 63 -13.87 12.14 2.03
C GLU A 63 -12.89 11.37 1.14
N TRP A 64 -13.38 10.84 0.02
CA TRP A 64 -12.53 10.23 -1.00
C TRP A 64 -11.78 11.26 -1.84
N TYR A 65 -12.33 12.47 -1.98
CA TYR A 65 -11.74 13.54 -2.79
C TYR A 65 -11.92 14.90 -2.10
N ASP A 66 -10.84 15.40 -1.51
CA ASP A 66 -10.75 16.77 -0.97
C ASP A 66 -9.28 17.25 -1.03
N PRO A 67 -8.86 17.84 -2.15
CA PRO A 67 -7.50 18.35 -2.32
C PRO A 67 -7.08 19.40 -1.28
N ALA A 68 -8.02 20.18 -0.72
CA ALA A 68 -7.68 21.18 0.28
C ALA A 68 -7.34 20.51 1.61
N ALA A 69 -8.22 19.59 2.05
CA ALA A 69 -8.00 18.82 3.28
C ALA A 69 -6.80 17.87 3.17
N ALA A 70 -6.58 17.26 2.00
CA ALA A 70 -5.43 16.40 1.75
C ALA A 70 -4.10 17.16 1.89
N ARG A 71 -4.02 18.39 1.37
CA ARG A 71 -2.85 19.26 1.53
C ARG A 71 -2.62 19.62 2.99
N GLU A 72 -3.66 20.06 3.70
CA GLU A 72 -3.56 20.41 5.12
C GLU A 72 -3.08 19.21 5.96
N ALA A 73 -3.63 18.03 5.71
CA ALA A 73 -3.22 16.80 6.38
C ALA A 73 -1.76 16.41 6.07
N ALA A 74 -1.35 16.49 4.80
CA ALA A 74 0.02 16.19 4.38
C ALA A 74 1.03 17.18 5.00
N GLU A 75 0.76 18.48 4.96
CA GLU A 75 1.62 19.50 5.58
C GLU A 75 1.71 19.33 7.09
N ALA A 76 0.60 18.96 7.75
CA ALA A 76 0.59 18.68 9.19
C ALA A 76 1.46 17.46 9.54
N LEU A 77 1.37 16.37 8.77
CA LEU A 77 2.22 15.18 8.95
C LEU A 77 3.70 15.52 8.77
N ILE A 78 4.05 16.31 7.76
CA ILE A 78 5.42 16.78 7.54
C ILE A 78 5.90 17.65 8.72
N ALA A 79 5.05 18.57 9.21
CA ALA A 79 5.36 19.41 10.36
C ALA A 79 5.57 18.59 11.66
N ASP A 80 4.84 17.48 11.81
CA ASP A 80 5.01 16.52 12.92
C ASP A 80 6.24 15.59 12.73
N GLY A 81 6.94 15.75 11.61
CA GLY A 81 8.24 15.16 11.32
C GLY A 81 8.21 13.94 10.42
N ALA A 82 7.11 13.68 9.72
CA ALA A 82 7.08 12.63 8.70
C ALA A 82 7.94 13.03 7.49
N ASP A 83 8.74 12.09 7.00
CA ASP A 83 9.54 12.22 5.76
C ASP A 83 9.08 11.27 4.65
N VAL A 84 8.03 10.50 4.91
CA VAL A 84 7.37 9.62 3.96
C VAL A 84 5.86 9.79 4.08
N LEU A 85 5.15 9.88 2.95
CA LEU A 85 3.68 9.97 2.91
C LEU A 85 3.07 8.91 1.96
N ALA A 86 2.05 8.21 2.46
CA ALA A 86 1.14 7.40 1.64
C ALA A 86 -0.30 7.88 1.83
N PHE A 87 -1.22 7.49 0.94
CA PHE A 87 -2.59 7.97 1.00
C PHE A 87 -3.59 7.09 0.25
N THR A 88 -4.88 7.30 0.54
CA THR A 88 -6.07 6.70 -0.13
C THR A 88 -7.05 7.75 -0.67
N GLU A 89 -6.69 9.02 -0.63
CA GLU A 89 -7.46 10.10 -1.27
C GLU A 89 -7.21 10.10 -2.79
N ASP A 90 -8.23 10.48 -3.58
CA ASP A 90 -8.27 10.28 -5.04
C ASP A 90 -7.62 11.42 -5.86
N SER A 91 -6.80 12.27 -5.24
CA SER A 91 -6.10 13.38 -5.92
C SER A 91 -4.57 13.22 -5.86
N PRO A 92 -3.82 13.86 -6.78
CA PRO A 92 -2.36 13.87 -6.72
C PRO A 92 -1.80 14.77 -5.62
N THR A 93 -2.65 15.40 -4.80
CA THR A 93 -2.25 16.48 -3.88
C THR A 93 -1.13 16.08 -2.93
N VAL A 94 -1.18 14.86 -2.36
CA VAL A 94 -0.15 14.40 -1.41
C VAL A 94 1.21 14.26 -2.10
N ILE A 95 1.23 13.83 -3.37
CA ILE A 95 2.44 13.78 -4.20
C ILE A 95 2.97 15.18 -4.48
N GLU A 96 2.09 16.11 -4.87
CA GLU A 96 2.47 17.50 -5.16
C GLU A 96 3.09 18.17 -3.92
N VAL A 97 2.49 17.99 -2.73
CA VAL A 97 3.05 18.51 -1.47
C VAL A 97 4.43 17.91 -1.20
N GLY A 98 4.61 16.60 -1.39
CA GLY A 98 5.91 15.95 -1.25
C GLY A 98 6.98 16.54 -2.20
N GLN A 99 6.60 16.76 -3.46
CA GLN A 99 7.46 17.39 -4.46
C GLN A 99 7.83 18.83 -4.07
N GLU A 100 6.85 19.64 -3.67
CA GLU A 100 7.07 21.03 -3.28
C GLU A 100 8.06 21.17 -2.11
N TYR A 101 8.01 20.26 -1.14
CA TYR A 101 8.96 20.23 -0.02
C TYR A 101 10.34 19.72 -0.46
N THR A 102 10.38 18.72 -1.33
CA THR A 102 11.62 18.18 -1.90
C THR A 102 12.39 19.26 -2.66
N GLU A 103 11.71 20.06 -3.48
CA GLU A 103 12.30 21.20 -4.20
C GLU A 103 12.84 22.29 -3.27
N LYS A 104 12.25 22.45 -2.07
CA LYS A 104 12.73 23.36 -1.02
C LYS A 104 13.92 22.78 -0.24
N GLY A 105 14.38 21.57 -0.59
CA GLY A 105 15.53 20.90 0.03
C GLY A 105 15.17 20.01 1.22
N GLN A 106 13.88 19.76 1.47
CA GLN A 106 13.41 18.79 2.45
C GLN A 106 12.83 17.59 1.70
N GLN A 107 13.61 16.54 1.51
CA GLN A 107 13.16 15.32 0.84
C GLN A 107 11.94 14.74 1.54
N ILE A 108 10.84 14.60 0.80
CA ILE A 108 9.65 13.84 1.22
C ILE A 108 9.43 12.75 0.19
N TYR A 109 9.36 11.50 0.62
CA TYR A 109 9.08 10.37 -0.25
C TYR A 109 7.57 10.10 -0.27
N THR A 110 7.00 9.85 -1.44
CA THR A 110 5.56 9.64 -1.59
C THR A 110 5.23 8.43 -2.46
N PHE A 111 4.03 7.87 -2.29
CA PHE A 111 3.56 6.70 -3.06
C PHE A 111 2.22 6.98 -3.73
N SER A 112 2.16 6.80 -5.04
CA SER A 112 0.97 7.11 -5.87
C SER A 112 -0.21 6.22 -5.50
N HIS A 113 -1.43 6.77 -5.54
CA HIS A 113 -2.66 6.03 -5.30
C HIS A 113 -3.50 5.91 -6.57
N TYR A 114 -3.92 4.68 -6.89
CA TYR A 114 -4.86 4.31 -7.96
C TYR A 114 -4.34 4.52 -9.40
N SER A 115 -3.64 5.62 -9.68
CA SER A 115 -3.20 6.07 -11.00
C SER A 115 -1.70 6.38 -11.03
N PRO A 116 -1.06 6.40 -12.21
CA PRO A 116 0.36 6.74 -12.34
C PRO A 116 0.59 8.23 -12.07
N MET A 117 0.88 8.58 -10.82
CA MET A 117 1.04 9.97 -10.39
C MET A 117 2.51 10.45 -10.38
N GLY A 118 3.44 9.68 -10.96
CA GLY A 118 4.87 10.01 -10.95
C GLY A 118 5.22 11.36 -11.58
N GLU A 119 4.42 11.84 -12.54
CA GLU A 119 4.64 13.15 -13.16
C GLU A 119 4.42 14.34 -12.21
N PHE A 120 3.60 14.16 -11.16
CA PHE A 120 3.32 15.19 -10.15
C PHE A 120 4.41 15.27 -9.07
N GLY A 121 5.29 14.26 -8.99
CA GLY A 121 6.38 14.21 -8.03
C GLY A 121 7.60 13.48 -8.57
N PRO A 122 8.27 13.99 -9.62
CA PRO A 122 9.40 13.30 -10.23
C PRO A 122 10.61 13.09 -9.29
N ASP A 123 10.70 13.86 -8.20
CA ASP A 123 11.73 13.76 -7.16
C ASP A 123 11.18 13.28 -5.80
N SER A 124 9.88 12.97 -5.74
CA SER A 124 9.18 12.60 -4.49
C SER A 124 8.46 11.25 -4.60
N ALA A 125 7.81 10.96 -5.72
CA ALA A 125 7.10 9.71 -6.00
C ALA A 125 8.08 8.55 -6.23
N VAL A 126 8.17 7.66 -5.23
CA VAL A 126 9.04 6.48 -5.25
C VAL A 126 8.42 5.36 -6.08
N SER A 127 7.13 5.12 -5.85
CA SER A 127 6.34 4.08 -6.50
C SER A 127 4.84 4.40 -6.26
N GLY A 128 3.98 3.39 -6.23
CA GLY A 128 2.55 3.53 -6.00
C GLY A 128 1.77 2.25 -6.24
N GLN A 129 0.46 2.35 -6.03
CA GLN A 129 -0.50 1.30 -6.29
C GLN A 129 -1.35 1.67 -7.50
N LEU A 130 -1.22 0.91 -8.58
CA LEU A 130 -1.94 1.14 -9.83
C LEU A 130 -3.04 0.10 -10.01
N ILE A 131 -4.16 0.53 -10.56
CA ILE A 131 -5.28 -0.33 -10.89
C ILE A 131 -5.37 -0.59 -12.39
N ASN A 132 -5.62 -1.84 -12.76
CA ASN A 132 -5.95 -2.26 -14.12
C ASN A 132 -7.38 -2.80 -14.19
N TRP A 133 -8.36 -1.88 -14.28
CA TRP A 133 -9.76 -2.27 -14.47
C TRP A 133 -10.02 -2.99 -15.80
N GLY A 134 -9.17 -2.76 -16.80
CA GLY A 134 -9.32 -3.33 -18.14
C GLY A 134 -9.41 -4.85 -18.12
N ILE A 135 -8.59 -5.51 -17.30
CA ILE A 135 -8.58 -6.97 -17.23
C ILE A 135 -9.84 -7.56 -16.58
N ILE A 136 -10.41 -6.87 -15.59
CA ILE A 136 -11.66 -7.29 -14.93
C ILE A 136 -12.82 -7.10 -15.91
N TYR A 137 -12.86 -5.94 -16.59
CA TYR A 137 -13.90 -5.67 -17.58
C TYR A 137 -13.84 -6.63 -18.77
N GLU A 138 -12.63 -6.98 -19.24
CA GLU A 138 -12.45 -7.96 -20.31
C GLU A 138 -13.00 -9.34 -19.90
N ASP A 139 -12.70 -9.83 -18.70
CA ASP A 139 -13.21 -11.12 -18.22
C ASP A 139 -14.74 -11.11 -18.04
N ILE A 140 -15.30 -10.05 -17.43
CA ILE A 140 -16.76 -9.91 -17.28
C ILE A 140 -17.46 -9.91 -18.64
N LEU A 141 -16.99 -9.09 -19.58
CA LEU A 141 -17.59 -8.96 -20.91
C LEU A 141 -17.44 -10.24 -21.72
N MET A 142 -16.29 -10.92 -21.64
CA MET A 142 -16.05 -12.21 -22.28
C MET A 142 -17.01 -13.28 -21.75
N ARG A 143 -17.17 -13.39 -20.42
CA ARG A 143 -18.09 -14.36 -19.81
C ARG A 143 -19.55 -14.10 -20.16
N ALA A 144 -19.95 -12.83 -20.23
CA ALA A 144 -21.27 -12.45 -20.71
C ALA A 144 -21.47 -12.83 -22.19
N TYR A 145 -20.49 -12.53 -23.05
CA TYR A 145 -20.53 -12.87 -24.48
C TYR A 145 -20.62 -14.38 -24.73
N LEU A 146 -19.88 -15.18 -23.97
CA LEU A 146 -19.91 -16.65 -24.05
C LEU A 146 -21.17 -17.26 -23.41
N GLY A 147 -22.05 -16.45 -22.81
CA GLY A 147 -23.26 -16.90 -22.12
C GLY A 147 -23.00 -17.60 -20.79
N VAL A 148 -21.76 -17.56 -20.28
CA VAL A 148 -21.38 -18.06 -18.95
C VAL A 148 -22.05 -17.21 -17.88
N TYR A 149 -22.03 -15.89 -18.06
CA TYR A 149 -22.77 -14.94 -17.23
C TYR A 149 -24.04 -14.48 -17.92
N ASN A 150 -25.12 -14.45 -17.16
CA ASN A 150 -26.42 -13.96 -17.57
C ASN A 150 -27.13 -13.32 -16.35
N ASN A 151 -28.28 -12.71 -16.58
CA ASN A 151 -29.02 -11.99 -15.54
C ASN A 151 -29.61 -12.86 -14.41
N THR A 152 -29.38 -14.18 -14.39
CA THR A 152 -29.89 -15.11 -13.37
C THR A 152 -28.81 -15.79 -12.55
N ASN A 153 -27.51 -15.61 -12.86
CA ASN A 153 -26.42 -16.35 -12.21
C ASN A 153 -25.26 -15.45 -11.73
N LEU A 154 -25.57 -14.21 -11.34
CA LEU A 154 -24.58 -13.25 -10.84
C LEU A 154 -24.52 -13.12 -9.31
N GLU A 155 -25.43 -13.77 -8.57
CA GLU A 155 -25.56 -13.61 -7.12
C GLU A 155 -24.28 -14.02 -6.37
N ASP A 156 -23.61 -15.09 -6.82
CA ASP A 156 -22.37 -15.60 -6.24
C ASP A 156 -21.12 -15.19 -7.03
N VAL A 157 -21.22 -14.24 -7.96
CA VAL A 157 -20.08 -13.76 -8.74
C VAL A 157 -19.35 -12.69 -7.93
N ASP A 158 -18.27 -13.11 -7.29
CA ASP A 158 -17.35 -12.22 -6.62
C ASP A 158 -16.00 -12.17 -7.33
N TYR A 159 -15.47 -10.96 -7.47
CA TYR A 159 -14.12 -10.74 -7.96
C TYR A 159 -13.38 -10.08 -6.81
N TRP A 160 -12.35 -10.74 -6.33
CA TRP A 160 -11.32 -10.15 -5.48
C TRP A 160 -10.00 -10.47 -6.16
N TRP A 161 -9.56 -9.56 -7.03
CA TRP A 161 -8.36 -9.78 -7.83
C TRP A 161 -7.19 -8.97 -7.28
N LEU A 162 -6.02 -9.59 -7.28
CA LEU A 162 -4.80 -9.07 -6.69
C LEU A 162 -3.72 -8.92 -7.78
N MET A 163 -2.46 -8.86 -7.37
CA MET A 163 -1.33 -8.80 -8.31
C MET A 163 -1.25 -10.05 -9.19
N ARG A 164 -1.63 -11.22 -8.67
CA ARG A 164 -1.58 -12.50 -9.42
C ARG A 164 -2.43 -12.43 -10.69
N GLU A 165 -3.63 -11.89 -10.59
CA GLU A 165 -4.54 -11.72 -11.71
C GLU A 165 -4.13 -10.53 -12.60
N GLY A 166 -3.22 -9.68 -12.13
CA GLY A 166 -2.80 -8.45 -12.81
C GLY A 166 -3.75 -7.28 -12.60
N ALA A 167 -4.67 -7.37 -11.63
CA ALA A 167 -5.66 -6.31 -11.39
C ALA A 167 -5.04 -5.10 -10.73
N VAL A 168 -4.00 -5.31 -9.94
CA VAL A 168 -3.20 -4.26 -9.33
C VAL A 168 -1.72 -4.46 -9.64
N THR A 169 -0.98 -3.38 -9.82
CA THR A 169 0.46 -3.41 -10.10
C THR A 169 1.19 -2.34 -9.30
N LEU A 170 2.46 -2.61 -8.99
CA LEU A 170 3.36 -1.66 -8.34
C LEU A 170 3.85 -0.63 -9.38
N GLY A 171 3.83 0.66 -9.04
CA GLY A 171 4.44 1.70 -9.87
C GLY A 171 3.91 3.11 -9.61
N ALA A 172 4.76 4.11 -9.87
CA ALA A 172 4.34 5.51 -10.05
C ALA A 172 4.09 5.84 -11.54
N SER A 173 4.48 4.93 -12.43
CA SER A 173 4.15 4.87 -13.85
C SER A 173 3.82 3.42 -14.22
N PHE A 174 3.24 3.19 -15.40
CA PHE A 174 2.94 1.82 -15.85
C PHE A 174 4.19 1.01 -16.22
N ASP A 175 5.29 1.70 -16.55
CA ASP A 175 6.52 1.08 -17.06
C ASP A 175 7.58 0.88 -15.97
N GLU A 176 7.52 1.67 -14.89
CA GLU A 176 8.52 1.71 -13.84
C GLU A 176 7.89 1.37 -12.48
N PRO A 177 8.07 0.13 -11.98
CA PRO A 177 7.59 -0.27 -10.66
C PRO A 177 8.22 0.55 -9.54
N ILE A 178 9.47 0.99 -9.71
CA ILE A 178 10.19 1.85 -8.78
C ILE A 178 10.82 2.96 -9.62
N ASN A 179 10.70 4.21 -9.17
CA ASN A 179 11.36 5.34 -9.82
C ASN A 179 12.90 5.16 -9.73
N PRO A 180 13.63 5.15 -10.87
CA PRO A 180 15.07 4.86 -10.92
C PRO A 180 15.94 5.70 -9.97
N LYS A 181 15.48 6.91 -9.59
CA LYS A 181 16.21 7.80 -8.67
C LYS A 181 16.40 7.21 -7.27
N PHE A 182 15.51 6.32 -6.83
CA PHE A 182 15.53 5.77 -5.48
C PHE A 182 16.09 4.35 -5.42
N GLU A 183 16.39 3.73 -6.56
CA GLU A 183 16.89 2.35 -6.58
C GLU A 183 18.18 2.18 -5.80
N ASP A 184 19.13 3.11 -5.94
CA ASP A 184 20.42 3.02 -5.27
C ASP A 184 20.27 3.11 -3.74
N GLU A 185 19.36 3.96 -3.25
CA GLU A 185 19.04 4.03 -1.82
C GLU A 185 18.40 2.73 -1.31
N LEU A 186 17.47 2.15 -2.08
CA LEU A 186 16.80 0.90 -1.74
C LEU A 186 17.74 -0.32 -1.80
N LYS A 187 18.71 -0.32 -2.73
CA LYS A 187 19.75 -1.35 -2.85
C LYS A 187 20.76 -1.27 -1.71
N ALA A 188 20.96 -0.08 -1.13
CA ALA A 188 21.90 0.14 -0.03
C ALA A 188 21.38 -0.33 1.33
N VAL A 189 20.05 -0.47 1.50
CA VAL A 189 19.44 -0.97 2.74
C VAL A 189 19.21 -2.48 2.60
N THR A 190 19.72 -3.25 3.56
CA THR A 190 19.51 -4.71 3.63
C THR A 190 18.68 -5.09 4.84
N VAL A 191 17.91 -6.18 4.69
CA VAL A 191 17.18 -6.84 5.79
C VAL A 191 17.54 -8.32 5.81
N THR A 192 17.29 -8.97 6.94
CA THR A 192 17.44 -10.43 7.07
C THR A 192 16.06 -11.08 7.01
N ASP A 193 15.73 -11.66 5.85
CA ASP A 193 14.52 -12.44 5.68
C ASP A 193 14.76 -13.90 6.14
N PRO A 194 13.79 -14.55 6.84
CA PRO A 194 13.96 -15.92 7.33
C PRO A 194 14.22 -16.98 6.25
N LEU A 195 13.77 -16.76 5.01
CA LEU A 195 13.87 -17.70 3.89
C LEU A 195 14.92 -17.27 2.86
N LEU A 196 15.01 -15.97 2.58
CA LEU A 196 15.90 -15.40 1.56
C LEU A 196 17.27 -15.03 2.11
N GLY A 197 17.43 -14.95 3.43
CA GLY A 197 18.67 -14.51 4.07
C GLY A 197 18.85 -12.99 4.01
N GLU A 198 20.09 -12.54 3.97
CA GLU A 198 20.39 -11.11 3.79
C GLU A 198 20.09 -10.70 2.34
N ILE A 199 19.21 -9.71 2.18
CA ILE A 199 18.72 -9.25 0.88
C ILE A 199 18.54 -7.73 0.91
N SER A 200 18.78 -7.04 -0.21
CA SER A 200 18.49 -5.61 -0.31
C SER A 200 16.99 -5.37 -0.33
N VAL A 201 16.52 -4.20 0.14
CA VAL A 201 15.09 -3.88 0.10
C VAL A 201 14.58 -3.82 -1.34
N TYR A 202 15.40 -3.33 -2.27
CA TYR A 202 15.09 -3.38 -3.70
C TYR A 202 14.83 -4.81 -4.18
N ASP A 203 15.73 -5.75 -3.91
CA ASP A 203 15.57 -7.14 -4.34
C ASP A 203 14.42 -7.84 -3.60
N LEU A 204 14.19 -7.50 -2.33
CA LEU A 204 13.07 -8.02 -1.54
C LEU A 204 11.72 -7.65 -2.15
N VAL A 205 11.54 -6.41 -2.63
CA VAL A 205 10.29 -5.97 -3.29
C VAL A 205 9.97 -6.89 -4.47
N PHE A 206 10.95 -7.16 -5.34
CA PHE A 206 10.73 -8.03 -6.50
C PHE A 206 10.56 -9.50 -6.11
N ALA A 207 11.29 -10.00 -5.12
CA ALA A 207 11.09 -11.35 -4.59
C ALA A 207 9.67 -11.53 -4.01
N ARG A 208 9.14 -10.51 -3.32
CA ARG A 208 7.78 -10.51 -2.79
C ARG A 208 6.72 -10.46 -3.89
N ILE A 209 6.96 -9.71 -4.98
CA ILE A 209 6.09 -9.75 -6.17
C ILE A 209 6.01 -11.18 -6.72
N GLU A 210 7.16 -11.85 -6.92
CA GLU A 210 7.19 -13.24 -7.39
C GLU A 210 6.43 -14.18 -6.44
N GLN A 211 6.65 -14.06 -5.13
CA GLN A 211 6.00 -14.91 -4.13
C GLN A 211 4.47 -14.67 -4.03
N MET A 212 4.01 -13.43 -4.17
CA MET A 212 2.60 -13.06 -4.11
C MET A 212 1.84 -13.43 -5.39
N THR A 213 2.54 -13.47 -6.54
CA THR A 213 1.97 -13.84 -7.84
C THR A 213 2.05 -15.34 -8.15
N ASP A 214 2.83 -16.10 -7.39
CA ASP A 214 2.91 -17.55 -7.51
C ASP A 214 1.52 -18.22 -7.34
N PRO A 215 1.20 -19.28 -8.11
CA PRO A 215 -0.09 -19.96 -8.01
C PRO A 215 -0.45 -20.51 -6.63
N ALA A 216 0.55 -20.84 -5.81
CA ALA A 216 0.39 -21.28 -4.43
C ALA A 216 0.35 -20.11 -3.43
N MET A 217 0.61 -18.87 -3.87
CA MET A 217 0.76 -17.67 -3.04
C MET A 217 1.73 -17.94 -1.90
N LEU A 218 3.03 -17.93 -2.22
CA LEU A 218 4.10 -18.29 -1.29
C LEU A 218 4.27 -17.28 -0.16
N PHE A 219 3.82 -16.04 -0.37
CA PHE A 219 3.81 -14.99 0.64
C PHE A 219 2.49 -14.21 0.61
N ASP A 220 2.01 -13.83 1.78
CA ASP A 220 0.92 -12.87 1.95
C ASP A 220 1.22 -11.97 3.16
N PRO A 221 1.11 -10.62 3.04
CA PRO A 221 1.40 -9.68 4.13
C PRO A 221 0.62 -9.96 5.41
N PHE A 222 -0.60 -10.48 5.32
CA PHE A 222 -1.42 -10.83 6.47
C PHE A 222 -1.21 -12.29 6.90
N THR A 223 0.06 -12.68 7.03
CA THR A 223 0.46 -13.96 7.62
C THR A 223 1.13 -13.69 8.97
N GLY A 224 0.61 -14.28 10.03
CA GLY A 224 1.07 -14.00 11.39
C GLY A 224 2.47 -14.54 11.72
N PRO A 225 3.04 -14.10 12.86
CA PRO A 225 2.34 -13.44 13.96
C PRO A 225 2.07 -11.95 13.70
N ILE A 226 0.82 -11.51 13.89
CA ILE A 226 0.44 -10.09 13.78
C ILE A 226 -0.31 -9.68 15.04
N TYR A 227 0.15 -8.59 15.64
CA TYR A 227 -0.45 -7.94 16.81
C TYR A 227 -1.16 -6.65 16.36
N ASP A 228 -2.21 -6.29 17.08
CA ASP A 228 -2.80 -4.97 16.95
C ASP A 228 -1.99 -3.89 17.70
N GLN A 229 -2.36 -2.63 17.52
CA GLN A 229 -1.72 -1.47 18.15
C GLN A 229 -1.78 -1.47 19.68
N ASP A 230 -2.68 -2.27 20.28
CA ASP A 230 -2.81 -2.41 21.73
C ASP A 230 -2.00 -3.63 22.26
N GLY A 231 -1.31 -4.35 21.37
CA GLY A 231 -0.48 -5.52 21.69
C GLY A 231 -1.25 -6.84 21.78
N ALA A 232 -2.52 -6.89 21.37
CA ALA A 232 -3.27 -8.14 21.32
C ALA A 232 -2.95 -8.91 20.04
N LEU A 233 -2.65 -10.21 20.19
CA LEU A 233 -2.40 -11.10 19.05
C LEU A 233 -3.68 -11.29 18.22
N ARG A 234 -3.59 -11.02 16.92
CA ARG A 234 -4.71 -11.10 15.96
C ARG A 234 -4.58 -12.27 14.99
N LEU A 235 -3.37 -12.52 14.50
CA LEU A 235 -3.06 -13.68 13.65
C LEU A 235 -1.90 -14.45 14.26
N HIS A 236 -2.08 -15.76 14.46
CA HIS A 236 -1.05 -16.62 15.01
C HIS A 236 0.11 -16.86 14.01
N GLU A 237 1.26 -17.30 14.51
CA GLU A 237 2.40 -17.65 13.66
C GLU A 237 2.02 -18.65 12.55
N GLY A 238 2.30 -18.30 11.30
CA GLY A 238 1.96 -19.09 10.12
C GLY A 238 0.48 -19.07 9.72
N GLN A 239 -0.40 -18.41 10.48
CA GLN A 239 -1.80 -18.22 10.11
C GLN A 239 -1.90 -17.09 9.08
N ARG A 240 -2.36 -17.43 7.87
CA ARG A 240 -2.81 -16.43 6.90
C ARG A 240 -4.23 -15.97 7.21
N ALA A 241 -4.48 -14.67 7.13
CA ALA A 241 -5.82 -14.12 7.24
C ALA A 241 -6.75 -14.72 6.17
N SER A 242 -7.95 -15.08 6.59
CA SER A 242 -9.03 -15.46 5.68
C SER A 242 -9.62 -14.23 4.99
N TYR A 243 -10.31 -14.49 3.87
CA TYR A 243 -11.08 -13.47 3.16
C TYR A 243 -12.04 -12.68 4.06
N GLY A 244 -12.77 -13.38 4.94
CA GLY A 244 -13.73 -12.76 5.85
C GLY A 244 -13.05 -11.86 6.89
N GLU A 245 -11.87 -12.25 7.41
CA GLU A 245 -11.09 -11.43 8.32
C GLU A 245 -10.60 -10.14 7.65
N LEU A 246 -10.13 -10.23 6.39
CA LEU A 246 -9.69 -9.07 5.62
C LEU A 246 -10.84 -8.11 5.27
N LEU A 247 -12.03 -8.64 4.97
CA LEU A 247 -13.22 -7.84 4.65
C LEU A 247 -13.83 -7.12 5.85
N SER A 248 -13.58 -7.62 7.06
CA SER A 248 -14.17 -7.11 8.29
C SER A 248 -13.16 -6.47 9.23
N ILE A 249 -11.92 -6.24 8.75
CA ILE A 249 -10.85 -5.67 9.57
C ILE A 249 -11.23 -4.27 10.07
N ASP A 250 -11.21 -4.10 11.38
CA ASP A 250 -11.64 -2.88 12.08
C ASP A 250 -10.64 -2.46 13.17
N TRP A 251 -9.42 -2.98 13.09
CA TRP A 251 -8.33 -2.76 14.04
C TRP A 251 -7.04 -2.42 13.29
N PHE A 252 -6.16 -1.65 13.92
CA PHE A 252 -4.85 -1.32 13.39
C PHE A 252 -3.76 -2.25 13.89
N VAL A 253 -2.81 -2.62 13.04
CA VAL A 253 -1.61 -3.38 13.43
C VAL A 253 -0.68 -2.53 14.30
N GLU A 254 0.21 -3.19 15.06
CA GLU A 254 1.28 -2.53 15.81
C GLU A 254 2.04 -1.50 14.94
N GLY A 255 2.34 -0.34 15.54
CA GLY A 255 3.08 0.77 14.93
C GLY A 255 2.22 1.81 14.22
N ASN A 256 0.93 1.56 14.04
CA ASN A 256 -0.01 2.64 13.72
C ASN A 256 -0.18 3.58 14.90
N VAL A 257 -0.23 4.88 14.60
CA VAL A 257 -0.51 5.95 15.55
C VAL A 257 -1.83 6.60 15.17
N GLY A 258 -2.75 6.61 16.12
CA GLY A 258 -4.09 7.16 15.95
C GLY A 258 -5.16 6.18 16.40
N THR A 259 -6.40 6.48 16.04
CA THR A 259 -7.56 5.61 16.29
C THR A 259 -8.41 5.54 15.05
N ILE A 260 -9.08 4.41 14.85
CA ILE A 260 -10.12 4.29 13.82
C ILE A 260 -11.39 4.98 14.36
N PRO A 261 -11.86 6.07 13.74
CA PRO A 261 -13.12 6.71 14.11
C PRO A 261 -14.30 5.74 13.98
N ARG A 262 -15.28 5.86 14.88
CA ARG A 262 -16.51 5.05 14.90
C ARG A 262 -17.73 5.87 14.53
#